data_AF-A0A2V9ZAR6-F1
#
_entry.id   AF-A0A2V9ZAR6-F1
#
_cell.length_a   1.000
_cell.length_b   1.000
_cell.length_c   1.000
_cell.angle_alpha   90.00
_cell.angle_beta   90.00
_cell.angle_gamma   90.00
#
_symmetry.space_group_name_H-M   'P 1'
#
loop_
_entity.id
_entity.type
_entity.pdbx_description
1 polymer ?
#
loop_
_entity_poly.entity_id
_entity_poly.type
_entity_poly.pdbx_seq_one_letter_code
_entity_poly.pdbx_strand_id
1 'polypeptide(L)'
;MPASVLREPAAIRLPRTYDVPKLVRDLQVLRDVKSAPQPGPYHQGEWTGIALYSMGGKQSTFPSAAGTDQYRETPELQKTPYFNEILDDLKCPKEVVRILFLPPGGYIKDHFDFHTSFQFGLLRLHIPIITHPDVAFVIDGERVSWNAGELWYGDFSKVHSVKNDSSVVRVHMVIDVQINDFVLSLFPQDFIERRRAEGISITTDPLPASETELRRFACDFKIPGQFMPMFVIGKPLTALVRGANAAVRLLDGKLTVLIDNAPAFCLERLGDDVFGISGLPPGMTLQLKRENQVVREVILHMKGLPKDLYSARLGIFQGPAMGAQSVSLPVTSTTADAAGSLA
;
A
#
# COMPACT_ATOMS: atom_id res chain seq x y z
N MET A 1 -24.70 -25.69 21.84
CA MET A 1 -23.36 -25.06 21.89
C MET A 1 -23.26 -24.18 20.65
N PRO A 2 -23.20 -22.84 20.77
CA PRO A 2 -22.87 -22.05 19.59
C PRO A 2 -21.46 -22.46 19.15
N ALA A 3 -21.27 -22.67 17.84
CA ALA A 3 -19.95 -22.93 17.28
C ALA A 3 -18.99 -21.88 17.83
N SER A 4 -17.91 -22.30 18.50
CA SER A 4 -16.85 -21.38 18.89
C SER A 4 -16.39 -20.72 17.60
N VAL A 5 -16.63 -19.43 17.45
CA VAL A 5 -16.05 -18.64 16.36
C VAL A 5 -14.56 -18.72 16.60
N LEU A 6 -13.88 -19.61 15.87
CA LEU A 6 -12.43 -19.73 15.93
C LEU A 6 -11.88 -18.35 15.63
N ARG A 7 -11.14 -17.81 16.60
CA ARG A 7 -10.48 -16.51 16.43
C ARG A 7 -9.56 -16.60 15.23
N GLU A 8 -9.67 -15.65 14.31
CA GLU A 8 -8.81 -15.63 13.13
C GLU A 8 -7.36 -15.38 13.55
N PRO A 9 -6.38 -16.06 12.92
CA PRO A 9 -4.99 -15.87 13.27
C PRO A 9 -4.54 -14.46 12.88
N ALA A 10 -3.98 -13.72 13.84
CA ALA A 10 -3.41 -12.39 13.63
C ALA A 10 -2.12 -12.41 12.79
N ALA A 11 -1.49 -13.58 12.67
CA ALA A 11 -0.32 -13.82 11.83
C ALA A 11 -0.29 -15.26 11.31
N ILE A 12 0.29 -15.46 10.13
CA ILE A 12 0.43 -16.78 9.50
C ILE A 12 1.87 -16.94 9.00
N ARG A 13 2.53 -18.03 9.41
CA ARG A 13 3.80 -18.43 8.81
C ARG A 13 3.52 -19.00 7.43
N LEU A 14 4.09 -18.39 6.40
CA LEU A 14 3.98 -18.85 5.03
C LEU A 14 5.04 -19.94 4.76
N PRO A 15 4.83 -20.85 3.79
CA PRO A 15 5.67 -22.02 3.56
C PRO A 15 6.98 -21.67 2.82
N ARG A 16 7.68 -20.64 3.29
CA ARG A 16 8.99 -20.19 2.80
C ARG A 16 9.91 -19.92 3.97
N THR A 17 11.19 -20.24 3.80
CA THR A 17 12.25 -19.94 4.75
C THR A 17 13.53 -19.68 3.97
N TYR A 18 14.25 -18.65 4.37
CA TYR A 18 15.41 -18.12 3.68
C TYR A 18 16.69 -18.27 4.53
N ASP A 19 17.84 -18.30 3.87
CA ASP A 19 19.16 -18.49 4.47
C ASP A 19 19.58 -17.25 5.27
N VAL A 20 19.60 -17.39 6.59
CA VAL A 20 19.91 -16.29 7.52
C VAL A 20 21.33 -15.74 7.32
N PRO A 21 22.40 -16.56 7.21
CA PRO A 21 23.73 -16.05 6.85
C PRO A 21 23.76 -15.18 5.58
N LYS A 22 23.02 -15.55 4.52
CA LYS A 22 22.92 -14.73 3.30
C LYS A 22 22.13 -13.44 3.54
N LEU A 23 21.02 -13.49 4.29
CA LEU A 23 20.27 -12.29 4.68
C LEU A 23 21.16 -11.28 5.44
N VAL A 24 21.94 -11.77 6.39
CA VAL A 24 22.87 -10.94 7.17
C VAL A 24 23.99 -10.38 6.29
N ARG A 25 24.50 -11.15 5.33
CA ARG A 25 25.51 -10.66 4.37
C ARG A 25 25.00 -9.46 3.57
N ASP A 26 23.80 -9.56 3.01
CA ASP A 26 23.19 -8.46 2.26
C ASP A 26 22.87 -7.26 3.15
N LEU A 27 22.42 -7.50 4.39
CA LEU A 27 22.24 -6.45 5.38
C LEU A 27 23.54 -5.68 5.63
N GLN A 28 24.69 -6.36 5.69
CA GLN A 28 26.00 -5.71 5.87
C GLN A 28 26.42 -4.84 4.69
N VAL A 29 25.97 -5.15 3.46
CA VAL A 29 26.21 -4.29 2.28
C VAL A 29 25.54 -2.92 2.47
N LEU A 30 24.43 -2.86 3.20
CA LEU A 30 23.67 -1.64 3.44
C LEU A 30 24.15 -0.83 4.65
N ARG A 31 25.21 -1.25 5.35
CA ARG A 31 25.64 -0.64 6.62
C ARG A 31 25.94 0.86 6.55
N ASP A 32 26.41 1.33 5.40
CA ASP A 32 26.80 2.73 5.15
C ASP A 32 25.66 3.54 4.49
N VAL A 33 24.52 2.89 4.19
CA VAL A 33 23.33 3.57 3.68
C VAL A 33 22.60 4.22 4.83
N LYS A 34 22.37 5.54 4.73
CA LYS A 34 21.64 6.28 5.75
C LYS A 34 20.18 5.83 5.79
N SER A 35 19.76 5.24 6.91
CA SER A 35 18.34 4.98 7.17
C SER A 35 17.61 6.27 7.53
N ALA A 36 16.29 6.29 7.30
CA ALA A 36 15.43 7.42 7.63
C ALA A 36 14.28 7.01 8.56
N PRO A 37 13.85 7.88 9.48
CA PRO A 37 12.69 7.63 10.34
C PRO A 37 11.45 7.30 9.51
N GLN A 38 10.74 6.25 9.92
CA GLN A 38 9.47 5.90 9.31
C GLN A 38 8.40 6.95 9.65
N PRO A 39 7.35 7.10 8.82
CA PRO A 39 6.28 8.05 9.10
C PRO A 39 5.32 7.48 10.15
N GLY A 40 4.85 8.34 11.05
CA GLY A 40 3.80 7.99 12.00
C GLY A 40 4.01 8.63 13.37
N PRO A 41 2.94 8.91 14.14
CA PRO A 41 3.03 9.52 15.46
C PRO A 41 3.36 8.52 16.59
N TYR A 42 3.57 7.24 16.25
CA TYR A 42 3.64 6.14 17.20
C TYR A 42 5.07 5.72 17.59
N HIS A 43 6.08 6.50 17.21
CA HIS A 43 7.48 6.36 17.66
C HIS A 43 8.13 7.75 17.77
N GLN A 44 9.34 7.85 18.31
CA GLN A 44 10.09 9.10 18.52
C GLN A 44 11.19 9.35 17.47
N GLY A 45 11.18 8.55 16.40
CA GLY A 45 12.13 8.61 15.27
C GLY A 45 13.20 7.51 15.28
N GLU A 46 13.20 6.67 16.31
CA GLU A 46 14.13 5.55 16.48
C GLU A 46 13.83 4.37 15.54
N TRP A 47 12.58 4.21 15.11
CA TRP A 47 12.21 3.26 14.06
C TRP A 47 12.59 3.83 12.70
N THR A 48 13.62 3.26 12.08
CA THR A 48 14.19 3.75 10.81
C THR A 48 14.18 2.67 9.74
N GLY A 49 14.40 3.06 8.49
CA GLY A 49 14.45 2.10 7.39
C GLY A 49 15.19 2.58 6.16
N ILE A 50 15.51 1.60 5.31
CA ILE A 50 16.12 1.77 3.98
C ILE A 50 15.15 1.17 2.97
N ALA A 51 14.82 1.91 1.91
CA ALA A 51 13.99 1.38 0.83
C ALA A 51 14.81 0.51 -0.11
N LEU A 52 14.27 -0.66 -0.45
CA LEU A 52 14.77 -1.57 -1.48
C LEU A 52 13.90 -1.54 -2.74
N TYR A 53 12.61 -1.22 -2.57
CA TYR A 53 11.64 -1.10 -3.66
C TYR A 53 10.66 0.01 -3.30
N SER A 54 10.46 0.95 -4.22
CA SER A 54 9.68 2.17 -3.95
C SER A 54 9.26 2.88 -5.23
N MET A 55 8.36 3.86 -5.07
CA MET A 55 7.86 4.70 -6.17
C MET A 55 9.05 5.41 -6.85
N GLY A 56 9.25 5.13 -8.14
CA GLY A 56 10.35 5.66 -8.94
C GLY A 56 11.75 5.16 -8.55
N GLY A 57 11.87 4.16 -7.67
CA GLY A 57 13.17 3.57 -7.27
C GLY A 57 14.02 4.50 -6.40
N LYS A 58 13.36 5.40 -5.65
CA LYS A 58 14.01 6.42 -4.81
C LYS A 58 13.99 6.02 -3.35
N GLN A 59 14.97 6.47 -2.57
CA GLN A 59 14.87 6.35 -1.12
C GLN A 59 13.60 7.07 -0.62
N SER A 60 12.78 6.35 0.14
CA SER A 60 11.50 6.81 0.65
C SER A 60 11.13 6.04 1.90
N THR A 61 10.45 6.71 2.84
CA THR A 61 9.86 6.07 4.02
C THR A 61 8.35 5.97 3.93
N PHE A 62 7.75 6.53 2.88
CA PHE A 62 6.31 6.53 2.71
C PHE A 62 5.78 5.13 2.35
N PRO A 63 4.59 4.77 2.87
CA PRO A 63 3.88 3.56 2.43
C PRO A 63 3.37 3.73 0.99
N SER A 64 2.64 2.72 0.53
CA SER A 64 1.94 2.75 -0.74
C SER A 64 1.08 4.00 -0.93
N ALA A 65 1.11 4.58 -2.14
CA ALA A 65 0.62 5.91 -2.42
C ALA A 65 0.31 6.11 -3.90
N ALA A 66 -0.80 6.80 -4.19
CA ALA A 66 -1.09 7.27 -5.53
C ALA A 66 0.09 8.11 -6.07
N GLY A 67 0.49 7.84 -7.31
CA GLY A 67 1.63 8.52 -7.93
C GLY A 67 1.63 8.45 -9.45
N THR A 68 2.52 9.23 -10.06
CA THR A 68 2.69 9.34 -11.52
C THR A 68 3.77 8.42 -12.09
N ASP A 69 4.47 7.69 -11.21
CA ASP A 69 5.54 6.75 -11.58
C ASP A 69 5.14 5.32 -11.16
N GLN A 70 6.04 4.38 -11.34
CA GLN A 70 5.88 2.98 -10.99
C GLN A 70 6.81 2.62 -9.82
N TYR A 71 6.36 1.65 -9.02
CA TYR A 71 7.23 1.00 -8.05
C TYR A 71 8.30 0.18 -8.75
N ARG A 72 9.56 0.41 -8.36
CA ARG A 72 10.73 -0.26 -8.93
C ARG A 72 11.83 -0.39 -7.89
N GLU A 73 12.84 -1.19 -8.22
CA GLU A 73 14.03 -1.39 -7.40
C GLU A 73 14.77 -0.07 -7.13
N THR A 74 15.30 0.07 -5.92
CA THR A 74 16.25 1.14 -5.59
C THR A 74 17.68 0.72 -5.93
N PRO A 75 18.63 1.66 -6.07
CA PRO A 75 20.05 1.33 -6.24
C PRO A 75 20.63 0.46 -5.11
N GLU A 76 20.01 0.48 -3.92
CA GLU A 76 20.39 -0.34 -2.78
C GLU A 76 20.07 -1.82 -2.99
N LEU A 77 18.90 -2.14 -3.57
CA LEU A 77 18.51 -3.52 -3.85
C LEU A 77 19.44 -4.19 -4.87
N GLN A 78 19.93 -3.43 -5.85
CA GLN A 78 20.89 -3.92 -6.85
C GLN A 78 22.23 -4.36 -6.25
N LYS A 79 22.54 -3.92 -5.02
CA LYS A 79 23.77 -4.28 -4.30
C LYS A 79 23.58 -5.48 -3.35
N THR A 80 22.34 -5.92 -3.15
CA THR A 80 21.96 -7.00 -2.24
C THR A 80 21.37 -8.17 -3.05
N PRO A 81 22.21 -9.05 -3.60
CA PRO A 81 21.78 -10.08 -4.54
C PRO A 81 20.82 -11.10 -3.93
N TYR A 82 20.96 -11.43 -2.64
CA TYR A 82 20.06 -12.37 -1.98
C TYR A 82 18.70 -11.76 -1.66
N PHE A 83 18.66 -10.47 -1.29
CA PHE A 83 17.40 -9.75 -1.18
C PHE A 83 16.69 -9.68 -2.54
N ASN A 84 17.42 -9.44 -3.62
CA ASN A 84 16.86 -9.46 -4.98
C ASN A 84 16.29 -10.85 -5.33
N GLU A 85 17.06 -11.93 -5.09
CA GLU A 85 16.61 -13.33 -5.27
C GLU A 85 15.29 -13.63 -4.51
N ILE A 86 15.16 -13.16 -3.27
CA ILE A 86 13.94 -13.31 -2.46
C ILE A 86 12.76 -12.59 -3.08
N LEU A 87 12.95 -11.35 -3.53
CA LEU A 87 11.87 -10.59 -4.16
C LEU A 87 11.46 -11.21 -5.50
N ASP A 88 12.41 -11.78 -6.24
CA ASP A 88 12.14 -12.52 -7.46
C ASP A 88 11.38 -13.83 -7.20
N ASP A 89 11.67 -14.55 -6.11
CA ASP A 89 10.93 -15.78 -5.73
C ASP A 89 9.46 -15.49 -5.44
N LEU A 90 9.17 -14.32 -4.85
CA LEU A 90 7.81 -13.87 -4.60
C LEU A 90 7.15 -13.39 -5.91
N LYS A 91 6.50 -14.29 -6.67
CA LYS A 91 5.84 -13.97 -7.97
C LYS A 91 4.55 -13.16 -7.84
N CYS A 92 4.61 -12.03 -7.14
CA CYS A 92 3.55 -11.05 -7.01
C CYS A 92 4.09 -9.62 -7.26
N PRO A 93 3.23 -8.65 -7.60
CA PRO A 93 3.61 -7.25 -7.67
C PRO A 93 3.99 -6.70 -6.29
N LYS A 94 5.10 -5.96 -6.21
CA LYS A 94 5.56 -5.28 -4.98
C LYS A 94 5.20 -3.82 -5.09
N GLU A 95 4.85 -3.22 -3.97
CA GLU A 95 4.76 -1.76 -3.86
C GLU A 95 5.93 -1.23 -3.06
N VAL A 96 6.02 -1.56 -1.78
CA VAL A 96 7.09 -1.04 -0.91
C VAL A 96 7.85 -2.18 -0.27
N VAL A 97 9.17 -2.21 -0.47
CA VAL A 97 10.07 -3.12 0.24
C VAL A 97 11.07 -2.31 1.04
N ARG A 98 11.19 -2.60 2.33
CA ARG A 98 12.08 -1.87 3.25
C ARG A 98 12.81 -2.81 4.18
N ILE A 99 14.06 -2.49 4.49
CA ILE A 99 14.76 -3.00 5.67
C ILE A 99 14.44 -2.04 6.81
N LEU A 100 13.80 -2.55 7.87
CA LEU A 100 13.36 -1.76 9.02
C LEU A 100 14.14 -2.13 10.27
N PHE A 101 14.63 -1.11 10.96
CA PHE A 101 15.48 -1.19 12.13
C PHE A 101 14.74 -0.63 13.34
N LEU A 102 14.74 -1.39 14.44
CA LEU A 102 14.26 -0.93 15.75
C LEU A 102 15.40 -1.15 16.77
N PRO A 103 16.03 -0.09 17.29
CA PRO A 103 17.16 -0.23 18.22
C PRO A 103 16.72 -0.80 19.58
N PRO A 104 17.67 -1.22 20.43
CA PRO A 104 17.41 -1.52 21.84
C PRO A 104 16.60 -0.42 22.53
N GLY A 105 15.56 -0.80 23.28
CA GLY A 105 14.64 0.11 23.94
C GLY A 105 13.64 0.82 23.00
N GLY A 106 13.72 0.60 21.68
CA GLY A 106 12.81 1.22 20.73
C GLY A 106 11.38 0.73 20.90
N TYR A 107 10.41 1.62 20.70
CA TYR A 107 8.99 1.31 20.91
C TYR A 107 8.10 1.92 19.84
N ILE A 108 7.49 1.04 19.05
CA ILE A 108 6.42 1.35 18.11
C ILE A 108 5.10 1.12 18.86
N LYS A 109 4.45 2.21 19.26
CA LYS A 109 3.18 2.21 20.01
C LYS A 109 2.04 1.61 19.19
N ASP A 110 0.95 1.31 19.88
CA ASP A 110 -0.27 0.80 19.27
C ASP A 110 -0.72 1.68 18.10
N HIS A 111 -0.87 1.06 16.94
CA HIS A 111 -1.41 1.65 15.73
C HIS A 111 -2.01 0.56 14.84
N PHE A 112 -2.65 0.94 13.75
CA PHE A 112 -3.03 0.01 12.68
C PHE A 112 -2.69 0.62 11.32
N ASP A 113 -2.46 -0.25 10.34
CA ASP A 113 -2.18 0.11 8.96
C ASP A 113 -3.41 -0.15 8.10
N PHE A 114 -4.16 0.91 7.81
CA PHE A 114 -5.45 0.79 7.13
C PHE A 114 -5.35 0.32 5.67
N HIS A 115 -4.18 0.41 5.06
CA HIS A 115 -3.92 0.06 3.66
C HIS A 115 -3.39 -1.36 3.49
N THR A 116 -3.38 -2.21 4.52
CA THR A 116 -2.86 -3.59 4.44
C THR A 116 -3.95 -4.61 4.78
N SER A 117 -4.90 -4.80 3.87
CA SER A 117 -5.97 -5.79 4.04
C SER A 117 -6.28 -6.54 2.74
N PHE A 118 -6.85 -7.74 2.87
CA PHE A 118 -7.33 -8.55 1.73
C PHE A 118 -8.36 -7.79 0.89
N GLN A 119 -9.24 -7.03 1.55
CA GLN A 119 -10.26 -6.22 0.91
C GLN A 119 -9.67 -5.02 0.17
N PHE A 120 -8.61 -4.40 0.70
CA PHE A 120 -7.91 -3.32 0.02
C PHE A 120 -6.99 -3.82 -1.11
N GLY A 121 -6.55 -5.08 -1.04
CA GLY A 121 -5.75 -5.71 -2.09
C GLY A 121 -4.23 -5.63 -1.88
N LEU A 122 -3.79 -5.36 -0.65
CA LEU A 122 -2.38 -5.29 -0.27
C LEU A 122 -2.14 -6.08 1.00
N LEU A 123 -1.14 -6.96 0.96
CA LEU A 123 -0.70 -7.74 2.11
C LEU A 123 0.71 -7.30 2.49
N ARG A 124 0.98 -7.26 3.79
CA ARG A 124 2.32 -6.98 4.30
C ARG A 124 2.95 -8.26 4.81
N LEU A 125 4.07 -8.60 4.17
CA LEU A 125 4.90 -9.74 4.52
C LEU A 125 6.15 -9.29 5.29
N HIS A 126 6.66 -10.16 6.14
CA HIS A 126 7.87 -9.93 6.90
C HIS A 126 8.82 -11.11 6.79
N ILE A 127 10.12 -10.79 6.74
CA ILE A 127 11.21 -11.75 6.95
C ILE A 127 12.09 -11.17 8.05
N PRO A 128 12.06 -11.73 9.28
CA PRO A 128 12.99 -11.35 10.32
C PRO A 128 14.43 -11.70 9.88
N ILE A 129 15.35 -10.75 9.99
CA ILE A 129 16.78 -10.96 9.70
C ILE A 129 17.56 -11.04 11.01
N ILE A 130 17.31 -10.10 11.91
CA ILE A 130 17.81 -10.09 13.29
C ILE A 130 16.62 -9.89 14.22
N THR A 131 16.43 -10.81 15.16
CA THR A 131 15.33 -10.79 16.13
C THR A 131 15.82 -11.34 17.47
N HIS A 132 15.03 -11.17 18.52
CA HIS A 132 15.36 -11.63 19.87
C HIS A 132 14.09 -12.06 20.63
N PRO A 133 14.15 -13.05 21.54
CA PRO A 133 13.01 -13.42 22.39
C PRO A 133 12.44 -12.27 23.23
N ASP A 134 13.24 -11.24 23.52
CA ASP A 134 12.81 -10.04 24.27
C ASP A 134 12.19 -8.95 23.37
N VAL A 135 12.00 -9.23 22.08
CA VAL A 135 11.12 -8.40 21.24
C VAL A 135 9.67 -8.79 21.54
N ALA A 136 8.91 -7.83 22.06
CA ALA A 136 7.48 -7.96 22.27
C ALA A 136 6.75 -7.39 21.05
N PHE A 137 6.39 -8.26 20.11
CA PHE A 137 5.57 -7.91 18.96
C PHE A 137 4.15 -8.43 19.20
N VAL A 138 3.16 -7.54 19.20
CA VAL A 138 1.76 -7.86 19.45
C VAL A 138 0.92 -7.44 18.25
N ILE A 139 0.05 -8.34 17.75
CA ILE A 139 -0.93 -8.07 16.69
C ILE A 139 -2.29 -8.55 17.19
N ASP A 140 -3.31 -7.69 17.14
CA ASP A 140 -4.63 -7.98 17.68
C ASP A 140 -4.58 -8.47 19.14
N GLY A 141 -3.68 -7.94 19.97
CA GLY A 141 -3.50 -8.39 21.36
C GLY A 141 -2.84 -9.77 21.51
N GLU A 142 -2.42 -10.42 20.43
CA GLU A 142 -1.67 -11.68 20.46
C GLU A 142 -0.18 -11.40 20.27
N ARG A 143 0.65 -11.91 21.20
CA ARG A 143 2.11 -11.85 21.05
C ARG A 143 2.55 -12.83 19.97
N VAL A 144 3.22 -12.31 18.94
CA VAL A 144 3.82 -13.12 17.88
C VAL A 144 5.32 -13.29 18.12
N SER A 145 5.84 -14.47 17.80
CA SER A 145 7.27 -14.80 17.89
C SER A 145 7.73 -15.41 16.57
N TRP A 146 8.42 -14.62 15.76
CA TRP A 146 8.86 -15.01 14.42
C TRP A 146 10.37 -15.26 14.41
N ASN A 147 10.81 -16.38 13.85
CA ASN A 147 12.23 -16.71 13.78
C ASN A 147 12.90 -16.07 12.56
N ALA A 148 14.21 -15.87 12.65
CA ALA A 148 15.01 -15.37 11.54
C ALA A 148 14.88 -16.27 10.29
N GLY A 149 14.73 -15.64 9.13
CA GLY A 149 14.59 -16.31 7.84
C GLY A 149 13.18 -16.80 7.49
N GLU A 150 12.24 -16.86 8.43
CA GLU A 150 10.86 -17.28 8.15
C GLU A 150 10.08 -16.19 7.41
N LEU A 151 9.25 -16.57 6.44
CA LEU A 151 8.29 -15.66 5.80
C LEU A 151 6.97 -15.64 6.59
N TRP A 152 6.53 -14.45 6.97
CA TRP A 152 5.31 -14.25 7.76
C TRP A 152 4.38 -13.25 7.11
N TYR A 153 3.08 -13.57 7.12
CA TYR A 153 2.01 -12.58 7.00
C TYR A 153 1.59 -12.13 8.41
N GLY A 154 1.38 -10.83 8.59
CA GLY A 154 0.70 -10.26 9.76
C GLY A 154 -0.51 -9.44 9.32
N ASP A 155 -1.61 -9.53 10.07
CA ASP A 155 -2.79 -8.68 9.83
C ASP A 155 -2.60 -7.31 10.46
N PHE A 156 -1.87 -6.43 9.75
CA PHE A 156 -1.61 -5.07 10.20
C PHE A 156 -2.82 -4.14 10.05
N SER A 157 -3.93 -4.61 9.47
CA SER A 157 -5.21 -3.90 9.55
C SER A 157 -5.80 -3.92 10.97
N LYS A 158 -5.26 -4.76 11.86
CA LYS A 158 -5.55 -4.78 13.29
C LYS A 158 -4.57 -3.91 14.07
N VAL A 159 -4.96 -3.56 15.29
CA VAL A 159 -4.08 -2.84 16.22
C VAL A 159 -2.87 -3.70 16.55
N HIS A 160 -1.68 -3.11 16.46
CA HIS A 160 -0.42 -3.79 16.70
C HIS A 160 0.64 -2.84 17.27
N SER A 161 1.62 -3.40 17.95
CA SER A 161 2.76 -2.69 18.53
C SER A 161 4.01 -3.56 18.62
N VAL A 162 5.18 -2.91 18.71
CA VAL A 162 6.47 -3.58 18.81
C VAL A 162 7.35 -2.87 19.83
N LYS A 163 7.78 -3.57 20.87
CA LYS A 163 8.78 -3.09 21.82
C LYS A 163 10.02 -3.98 21.76
N ASN A 164 11.20 -3.37 21.58
CA ASN A 164 12.47 -4.09 21.58
C ASN A 164 13.14 -3.97 22.95
N ASP A 165 12.85 -4.88 23.87
CA ASP A 165 13.48 -4.92 25.21
C ASP A 165 14.82 -5.68 25.21
N SER A 166 15.34 -6.05 24.04
CA SER A 166 16.64 -6.73 23.91
C SER A 166 17.82 -5.78 23.82
N SER A 167 19.03 -6.34 23.87
CA SER A 167 20.30 -5.61 23.66
C SER A 167 20.72 -5.49 22.19
N VAL A 168 19.94 -6.04 21.24
CA VAL A 168 20.26 -6.05 19.81
C VAL A 168 19.32 -5.16 19.00
N VAL A 169 19.80 -4.66 17.87
CA VAL A 169 18.92 -3.99 16.89
C VAL A 169 18.07 -5.04 16.20
N ARG A 170 16.75 -4.92 16.29
CA ARG A 170 15.80 -5.79 15.58
C ARG A 170 15.69 -5.32 14.14
N VAL A 171 15.87 -6.24 13.19
CA VAL A 171 15.90 -5.97 11.75
C VAL A 171 14.97 -6.90 11.01
N HIS A 172 13.97 -6.36 10.31
CA HIS A 172 13.08 -7.13 9.43
C HIS A 172 13.10 -6.54 8.03
N MET A 173 13.08 -7.41 7.02
CA MET A 173 12.61 -7.02 5.70
C MET A 173 11.08 -7.01 5.71
N VAL A 174 10.49 -5.92 5.26
CA VAL A 174 9.03 -5.73 5.17
C VAL A 174 8.67 -5.50 3.72
N ILE A 175 7.70 -6.28 3.22
CA ILE A 175 7.36 -6.39 1.81
C ILE A 175 5.85 -6.19 1.67
N ASP A 176 5.45 -5.04 1.15
CA ASP A 176 4.06 -4.77 0.76
C ASP A 176 3.83 -5.32 -0.65
N VAL A 177 2.95 -6.32 -0.77
CA VAL A 177 2.67 -7.03 -2.02
C VAL A 177 1.19 -6.94 -2.37
N GLN A 178 0.91 -6.73 -3.66
CA GLN A 178 -0.47 -6.82 -4.13
C GLN A 178 -0.90 -8.29 -4.27
N ILE A 179 -2.20 -8.52 -4.21
CA ILE A 179 -2.77 -9.86 -4.17
C ILE A 179 -2.93 -10.45 -5.57
N ASN A 180 -2.32 -11.60 -5.80
CA ASN A 180 -2.55 -12.47 -6.96
C ASN A 180 -2.66 -13.95 -6.53
N ASP A 181 -2.88 -14.85 -7.48
CA ASP A 181 -3.02 -16.28 -7.17
C ASP A 181 -1.76 -16.88 -6.54
N PHE A 182 -0.57 -16.41 -6.91
CA PHE A 182 0.68 -16.85 -6.30
C PHE A 182 0.70 -16.56 -4.79
N VAL A 183 0.48 -15.31 -4.36
CA VAL A 183 0.55 -15.00 -2.93
C VAL A 183 -0.56 -15.70 -2.14
N LEU A 184 -1.76 -15.83 -2.72
CA LEU A 184 -2.86 -16.57 -2.09
C LEU A 184 -2.52 -18.06 -1.91
N SER A 185 -1.77 -18.66 -2.84
CA SER A 185 -1.34 -20.06 -2.73
C SER A 185 -0.39 -20.34 -1.56
N LEU A 186 0.20 -19.30 -0.96
CA LEU A 186 1.06 -19.43 0.22
C LEU A 186 0.28 -19.63 1.52
N PHE A 187 -1.04 -19.40 1.51
CA PHE A 187 -1.88 -19.48 2.70
C PHE A 187 -2.62 -20.83 2.79
N PRO A 188 -3.05 -21.23 4.01
CA PRO A 188 -4.00 -22.33 4.17
C PRO A 188 -5.28 -22.10 3.33
N GLN A 189 -5.77 -23.17 2.68
CA GLN A 189 -6.92 -23.06 1.77
C GLN A 189 -8.18 -22.56 2.47
N ASP A 190 -8.48 -23.08 3.67
CA ASP A 190 -9.65 -22.69 4.47
C ASP A 190 -9.60 -21.21 4.86
N PHE A 191 -8.41 -20.68 5.13
CA PHE A 191 -8.21 -19.26 5.41
C PHE A 191 -8.51 -18.41 4.19
N ILE A 192 -8.03 -18.79 3.00
CA ILE A 192 -8.32 -18.06 1.76
C ILE A 192 -9.79 -18.16 1.37
N GLU A 193 -10.44 -19.31 1.55
CA GLU A 193 -11.87 -19.46 1.29
C GLU A 193 -12.71 -18.47 2.13
N ARG A 194 -12.39 -18.34 3.43
CA ARG A 194 -13.01 -17.32 4.30
C ARG A 194 -12.76 -15.91 3.79
N ARG A 195 -11.51 -15.56 3.44
CA ARG A 195 -11.19 -14.22 2.90
C ARG A 195 -11.89 -13.94 1.57
N ARG A 196 -12.07 -14.96 0.71
CA ARG A 196 -12.85 -14.83 -0.53
C ARG A 196 -14.32 -14.55 -0.24
N ALA A 197 -14.90 -15.18 0.78
CA ALA A 197 -16.28 -14.91 1.21
C ALA A 197 -16.46 -13.48 1.77
N GLU A 198 -15.45 -12.92 2.43
CA GLU A 198 -15.43 -11.52 2.90
C GLU A 198 -15.12 -10.52 1.78
N GLY A 199 -14.60 -11.03 0.65
CA GLY A 199 -14.20 -10.28 -0.52
C GLY A 199 -12.72 -9.93 -0.51
N ILE A 200 -12.02 -10.34 -1.57
CA ILE A 200 -10.61 -9.98 -1.84
C ILE A 200 -10.58 -9.00 -3.01
N SER A 201 -9.61 -8.08 -3.02
CA SER A 201 -9.26 -7.30 -4.21
C SER A 201 -7.99 -7.89 -4.81
N ILE A 202 -8.07 -8.34 -6.06
CA ILE A 202 -7.00 -9.07 -6.77
C ILE A 202 -6.45 -8.16 -7.86
N THR A 203 -5.13 -8.14 -7.99
CA THR A 203 -4.44 -7.37 -9.02
C THR A 203 -4.82 -7.89 -10.40
N THR A 204 -5.06 -6.95 -11.31
CA THR A 204 -5.36 -7.22 -12.72
C THR A 204 -4.42 -6.39 -13.57
N ASP A 205 -3.89 -6.98 -14.64
CA ASP A 205 -3.04 -6.25 -15.57
C ASP A 205 -3.86 -5.18 -16.31
N PRO A 206 -3.32 -3.96 -16.50
CA PRO A 206 -3.98 -2.94 -17.28
C PRO A 206 -4.25 -3.37 -18.72
N LEU A 207 -5.43 -3.03 -19.22
CA LEU A 207 -5.80 -3.18 -20.62
C LEU A 207 -5.07 -2.14 -21.48
N PRO A 208 -4.59 -2.50 -22.67
CA PRO A 208 -4.05 -1.53 -23.61
C PRO A 208 -5.16 -0.56 -24.05
N ALA A 209 -4.77 0.69 -24.30
CA ALA A 209 -5.66 1.71 -24.85
C ALA A 209 -4.84 2.68 -25.71
N SER A 210 -5.41 3.08 -26.85
CA SER A 210 -4.85 4.16 -27.66
C SER A 210 -5.10 5.52 -27.02
N GLU A 211 -4.23 6.50 -27.30
CA GLU A 211 -4.47 7.89 -26.87
C GLU A 211 -5.83 8.42 -27.31
N THR A 212 -6.29 8.05 -28.50
CA THR A 212 -7.60 8.45 -29.04
C THR A 212 -8.76 7.92 -28.20
N GLU A 213 -8.65 6.71 -27.65
CA GLU A 213 -9.64 6.17 -26.71
C GLU A 213 -9.56 6.89 -25.36
N LEU A 214 -8.35 7.09 -24.85
CA LEU A 214 -8.12 7.71 -23.54
C LEU A 214 -8.60 9.16 -23.49
N ARG A 215 -8.40 9.95 -24.55
CA ARG A 215 -8.86 11.36 -24.63
C ARG A 215 -10.35 11.53 -24.32
N ARG A 216 -11.17 10.52 -24.57
CA ARG A 216 -12.63 10.54 -24.33
C ARG A 216 -13.00 10.52 -22.85
N PHE A 217 -12.03 10.40 -21.95
CA PHE A 217 -12.22 10.38 -20.50
C PHE A 217 -11.75 11.67 -19.81
N ALA A 218 -11.31 12.68 -20.57
CA ALA A 218 -10.96 13.98 -20.00
C ALA A 218 -12.19 14.65 -19.36
N CYS A 219 -12.03 15.10 -18.12
CA CYS A 219 -13.08 15.77 -17.35
C CYS A 219 -12.50 16.51 -16.15
N ASP A 220 -13.30 17.38 -15.55
CA ASP A 220 -13.00 18.03 -14.28
C ASP A 220 -14.02 17.58 -13.24
N PHE A 221 -13.54 17.37 -12.02
CA PHE A 221 -14.37 16.91 -10.91
C PHE A 221 -13.84 17.45 -9.58
N LYS A 222 -14.59 17.22 -8.50
CA LYS A 222 -14.16 17.56 -7.13
C LYS A 222 -13.90 16.30 -6.32
N ILE A 223 -12.82 16.32 -5.54
CA ILE A 223 -12.56 15.31 -4.52
C ILE A 223 -12.95 15.90 -3.16
N PRO A 224 -14.00 15.38 -2.50
CA PRO A 224 -14.34 15.78 -1.14
C PRO A 224 -13.18 15.56 -0.17
N GLY A 225 -13.02 16.47 0.80
CA GLY A 225 -11.91 16.43 1.76
C GLY A 225 -11.76 15.10 2.51
N GLN A 226 -12.89 14.45 2.82
CA GLN A 226 -12.90 13.14 3.48
C GLN A 226 -12.15 12.02 2.75
N PHE A 227 -11.94 12.13 1.43
CA PHE A 227 -11.22 11.14 0.64
C PHE A 227 -9.80 11.56 0.26
N MET A 228 -9.46 12.85 0.42
CA MET A 228 -8.12 13.37 0.15
C MET A 228 -6.97 12.63 0.87
N PRO A 229 -7.14 12.09 2.10
CA PRO A 229 -6.15 11.23 2.74
C PRO A 229 -5.61 10.07 1.90
N MET A 230 -6.38 9.55 0.94
CA MET A 230 -5.95 8.45 0.05
C MET A 230 -5.05 8.91 -1.10
N PHE A 231 -5.19 10.16 -1.53
CA PHE A 231 -4.54 10.66 -2.74
C PHE A 231 -3.30 11.51 -2.45
N VAL A 232 -3.13 11.95 -1.21
CA VAL A 232 -2.09 12.91 -0.85
C VAL A 232 -1.30 12.43 0.36
N ILE A 233 0.02 12.30 0.16
CA ILE A 233 0.98 11.97 1.22
C ILE A 233 1.93 13.15 1.47
N GLY A 234 2.35 13.30 2.73
CA GLY A 234 3.33 14.31 3.15
C GLY A 234 2.78 15.72 3.35
N LYS A 235 1.49 15.95 3.08
CA LYS A 235 0.81 17.22 3.42
C LYS A 235 0.14 17.15 4.79
N PRO A 236 0.07 18.27 5.54
CA PRO A 236 -0.71 18.34 6.77
C PRO A 236 -2.17 17.97 6.52
N LEU A 237 -2.74 17.10 7.37
CA LEU A 237 -4.13 16.65 7.24
C LEU A 237 -5.13 17.82 7.24
N THR A 238 -4.86 18.88 8.01
CA THR A 238 -5.70 20.09 8.05
C THR A 238 -5.85 20.77 6.70
N ALA A 239 -4.84 20.67 5.82
CA ALA A 239 -4.89 21.21 4.47
C ALA A 239 -5.83 20.42 3.55
N LEU A 240 -6.17 19.18 3.90
CA LEU A 240 -6.98 18.27 3.07
C LEU A 240 -8.49 18.47 3.27
N VAL A 241 -8.91 19.10 4.37
CA VAL A 241 -10.32 19.18 4.80
C VAL A 241 -11.23 19.85 3.77
N ARG A 242 -10.70 20.79 3.00
CA ARG A 242 -11.47 21.53 1.98
C ARG A 242 -11.76 20.71 0.72
N GLY A 243 -11.16 19.53 0.58
CA GLY A 243 -11.13 18.82 -0.70
C GLY A 243 -10.22 19.52 -1.71
N ALA A 244 -10.34 19.12 -2.97
CA ALA A 244 -9.57 19.72 -4.05
C ALA A 244 -10.35 19.70 -5.37
N ASN A 245 -9.97 20.60 -6.29
CA ASN A 245 -10.38 20.47 -7.68
C ASN A 245 -9.47 19.45 -8.36
N ALA A 246 -10.05 18.54 -9.11
CA ALA A 246 -9.33 17.52 -9.84
C ALA A 246 -9.69 17.52 -11.32
N ALA A 247 -8.75 17.06 -12.14
CA ALA A 247 -8.92 17.03 -13.58
C ALA A 247 -8.26 15.78 -14.15
N VAL A 248 -8.97 15.02 -14.97
CA VAL A 248 -8.39 13.96 -15.80
C VAL A 248 -7.89 14.59 -17.10
N ARG A 249 -6.61 14.40 -17.42
CA ARG A 249 -5.99 14.86 -18.66
C ARG A 249 -5.12 13.76 -19.25
N LEU A 250 -4.96 13.75 -20.57
CA LEU A 250 -3.97 12.90 -21.22
C LEU A 250 -2.63 13.64 -21.25
N LEU A 251 -1.64 13.14 -20.51
CA LEU A 251 -0.28 13.66 -20.44
C LEU A 251 0.69 12.51 -20.75
N ASP A 252 1.62 12.72 -21.69
CA ASP A 252 2.64 11.72 -22.08
C ASP A 252 2.06 10.31 -22.36
N GLY A 253 0.93 10.28 -23.08
CA GLY A 253 0.24 9.03 -23.45
C GLY A 253 -0.54 8.36 -22.30
N LYS A 254 -0.59 8.94 -21.10
CA LYS A 254 -1.27 8.40 -19.93
C LYS A 254 -2.39 9.31 -19.43
N LEU A 255 -3.51 8.72 -19.01
CA LEU A 255 -4.50 9.49 -18.24
C LEU A 255 -3.89 9.82 -16.89
N THR A 256 -3.86 11.11 -16.58
CA THR A 256 -3.28 11.67 -15.37
C THR A 256 -4.32 12.51 -14.67
N VAL A 257 -4.54 12.24 -13.40
CA VAL A 257 -5.32 13.09 -12.51
C VAL A 257 -4.41 14.19 -11.99
N LEU A 258 -4.83 15.43 -12.24
CA LEU A 258 -4.26 16.61 -11.63
C LEU A 258 -5.09 16.96 -10.41
N ILE A 259 -4.44 17.34 -9.30
CA ILE A 259 -5.07 17.91 -8.11
C ILE A 259 -4.59 19.35 -8.00
N ASP A 260 -5.51 20.30 -7.99
CA ASP A 260 -5.24 21.74 -7.99
C ASP A 260 -4.20 22.14 -9.06
N ASN A 261 -4.40 21.63 -10.28
CA ASN A 261 -3.56 21.83 -11.47
C ASN A 261 -2.15 21.21 -11.43
N ALA A 262 -1.81 20.45 -10.40
CA ALA A 262 -0.55 19.70 -10.34
C ALA A 262 -0.79 18.21 -10.64
N PRO A 263 0.01 17.55 -11.50
CA PRO A 263 -0.05 16.10 -11.69
C PRO A 263 0.07 15.37 -10.35
N ALA A 264 -0.91 14.51 -10.04
CA ALA A 264 -0.98 13.79 -8.79
C ALA A 264 -0.74 12.28 -8.99
N PHE A 265 -1.50 11.66 -9.91
CA PHE A 265 -1.36 10.23 -10.19
C PHE A 265 -1.90 9.84 -11.57
N CYS A 266 -1.42 8.72 -12.10
CA CYS A 266 -1.91 8.19 -13.38
C CYS A 266 -3.07 7.19 -13.18
N LEU A 267 -3.84 6.99 -14.24
CA LEU A 267 -4.93 6.02 -14.33
C LEU A 267 -4.58 4.92 -15.33
N GLU A 268 -4.86 3.69 -14.94
CA GLU A 268 -4.58 2.50 -15.73
C GLU A 268 -5.89 1.81 -16.10
N ARG A 269 -6.16 1.60 -17.39
CA ARG A 269 -7.45 1.07 -17.84
C ARG A 269 -7.62 -0.38 -17.36
N LEU A 270 -8.69 -0.68 -16.64
CA LEU A 270 -9.03 -2.05 -16.21
C LEU A 270 -10.30 -2.60 -16.88
N GLY A 271 -11.11 -1.71 -17.47
CA GLY A 271 -12.33 -2.07 -18.19
C GLY A 271 -12.75 -0.99 -19.19
N ASP A 272 -14.03 -0.96 -19.55
CA ASP A 272 -14.55 0.02 -20.50
C ASP A 272 -14.52 1.45 -19.98
N ASP A 273 -14.88 1.64 -18.70
CA ASP A 273 -14.87 2.94 -18.03
C ASP A 273 -14.26 2.86 -16.62
N VAL A 274 -13.67 1.73 -16.25
CA VAL A 274 -13.03 1.51 -14.94
C VAL A 274 -11.51 1.60 -15.07
N PHE A 275 -10.89 2.32 -14.14
CA PHE A 275 -9.46 2.59 -14.11
C PHE A 275 -8.89 2.31 -12.72
N GLY A 276 -7.77 1.59 -12.68
CA GLY A 276 -6.90 1.52 -11.52
C GLY A 276 -6.17 2.85 -11.30
N ILE A 277 -5.76 3.10 -10.07
CA ILE A 277 -4.97 4.28 -9.70
C ILE A 277 -3.52 3.86 -9.55
N SER A 278 -2.63 4.42 -10.36
CA SER A 278 -1.20 4.11 -10.31
C SER A 278 -0.65 4.36 -8.91
N GLY A 279 0.03 3.35 -8.36
CA GLY A 279 0.59 3.39 -7.02
C GLY A 279 -0.36 2.97 -5.89
N LEU A 280 -1.61 2.61 -6.21
CA LEU A 280 -2.55 2.08 -5.24
C LEU A 280 -2.94 0.61 -5.55
N PRO A 281 -3.26 -0.17 -4.52
CA PRO A 281 -3.83 -1.51 -4.65
C PRO A 281 -5.21 -1.54 -5.33
N PRO A 282 -5.64 -2.71 -5.85
CA PRO A 282 -6.88 -2.88 -6.62
C PRO A 282 -8.17 -2.62 -5.84
N GLY A 283 -8.10 -2.49 -4.50
CA GLY A 283 -9.24 -2.09 -3.68
C GLY A 283 -9.68 -0.64 -3.88
N MET A 284 -8.96 0.14 -4.71
CA MET A 284 -9.39 1.47 -5.16
C MET A 284 -9.34 1.61 -6.68
N THR A 285 -10.44 2.05 -7.27
CA THR A 285 -10.55 2.33 -8.71
C THR A 285 -11.42 3.57 -8.94
N LEU A 286 -11.20 4.25 -10.06
CA LEU A 286 -12.10 5.28 -10.58
C LEU A 286 -12.91 4.73 -11.75
N GLN A 287 -14.22 4.92 -11.73
CA GLN A 287 -15.08 4.73 -12.88
C GLN A 287 -15.44 6.09 -13.49
N LEU A 288 -15.21 6.25 -14.79
CA LEU A 288 -15.45 7.47 -15.56
C LEU A 288 -16.60 7.23 -16.54
N LYS A 289 -17.84 7.22 -16.04
CA LYS A 289 -19.01 6.88 -16.85
C LYS A 289 -19.29 7.96 -17.88
N ARG A 290 -19.55 7.52 -19.11
CA ARG A 290 -19.79 8.40 -20.25
C ARG A 290 -21.23 8.29 -20.75
N GLU A 291 -21.80 9.42 -21.11
CA GLU A 291 -23.02 9.53 -21.90
C GLU A 291 -22.73 10.37 -23.14
N ASN A 292 -23.12 9.89 -24.32
CA ASN A 292 -22.85 10.57 -25.60
C ASN A 292 -21.38 11.00 -25.77
N GLN A 293 -20.44 10.11 -25.43
CA GLN A 293 -18.98 10.32 -25.47
C GLN A 293 -18.42 11.35 -24.47
N VAL A 294 -19.23 11.80 -23.52
CA VAL A 294 -18.84 12.80 -22.51
C VAL A 294 -18.93 12.18 -21.11
N VAL A 295 -17.90 12.36 -20.27
CA VAL A 295 -17.94 11.88 -18.88
C VAL A 295 -19.01 12.65 -18.10
N ARG A 296 -19.97 11.94 -17.49
CA ARG A 296 -21.05 12.52 -16.68
C ARG A 296 -20.92 12.20 -15.20
N GLU A 297 -20.32 11.06 -14.88
CA GLU A 297 -20.09 10.65 -13.50
C GLU A 297 -18.64 10.20 -13.34
N VAL A 298 -18.01 10.65 -12.26
CA VAL A 298 -16.78 10.08 -11.75
C VAL A 298 -17.15 9.36 -10.46
N ILE A 299 -16.88 8.06 -10.36
CA ILE A 299 -17.20 7.26 -9.20
C ILE A 299 -15.91 6.70 -8.63
N LEU A 300 -15.66 6.95 -7.35
CA LEU A 300 -14.57 6.31 -6.61
C LEU A 300 -15.10 5.06 -5.95
N HIS A 301 -14.57 3.91 -6.35
CA HIS A 301 -14.81 2.63 -5.68
C HIS A 301 -13.70 2.38 -4.66
N MET A 302 -14.10 1.93 -3.47
CA MET A 302 -13.20 1.65 -2.35
C MET A 302 -13.64 0.37 -1.66
N LYS A 303 -12.70 -0.41 -1.14
CA LYS A 303 -12.98 -1.62 -0.38
C LYS A 303 -11.95 -1.80 0.72
N GLY A 304 -12.38 -2.22 1.92
CA GLY A 304 -11.47 -2.53 3.03
C GLY A 304 -10.84 -1.31 3.70
N LEU A 305 -11.43 -0.13 3.50
CA LEU A 305 -10.98 1.12 4.12
C LEU A 305 -11.83 1.46 5.35
N PRO A 306 -11.24 2.07 6.39
CA PRO A 306 -11.98 2.59 7.54
C PRO A 306 -12.81 3.80 7.14
N LYS A 307 -13.86 4.07 7.92
CA LYS A 307 -14.73 5.22 7.67
C LYS A 307 -14.02 6.56 7.86
N ASP A 308 -13.21 6.66 8.91
CA ASP A 308 -12.44 7.86 9.21
C ASP A 308 -11.02 7.71 8.66
N LEU A 309 -10.83 8.18 7.42
CA LEU A 309 -9.53 8.18 6.76
C LEU A 309 -8.54 9.17 7.41
N TYR A 310 -9.00 10.17 8.16
CA TYR A 310 -8.09 11.09 8.86
C TYR A 310 -7.43 10.42 10.05
N SER A 311 -8.24 9.80 10.93
CA SER A 311 -7.73 9.03 12.06
C SER A 311 -6.87 7.85 11.57
N ALA A 312 -7.29 7.20 10.49
CA ALA A 312 -6.52 6.12 9.86
C ALA A 312 -5.10 6.55 9.45
N ARG A 313 -4.91 7.77 8.91
CA ARG A 313 -3.59 8.31 8.56
C ARG A 313 -2.68 8.56 9.77
N LEU A 314 -3.26 8.69 10.95
CA LEU A 314 -2.53 8.82 12.20
C LEU A 314 -2.29 7.45 12.86
N GLY A 315 -2.69 6.36 12.23
CA GLY A 315 -2.64 5.01 12.79
C GLY A 315 -3.68 4.78 13.89
N ILE A 316 -4.72 5.60 13.97
CA ILE A 316 -5.77 5.52 15.01
C ILE A 316 -7.01 4.86 14.42
N PHE A 317 -7.35 3.67 14.91
CA PHE A 317 -8.55 2.96 14.46
C PHE A 317 -9.81 3.59 15.06
N GLN A 318 -10.67 4.16 14.22
CA GLN A 318 -11.97 4.72 14.63
C GLN A 318 -13.10 4.16 13.76
N GLY A 319 -13.98 3.37 14.41
CA GLY A 319 -15.14 2.75 13.77
C GLY A 319 -14.79 1.49 12.96
N PRO A 320 -15.80 0.78 12.43
CA PRO A 320 -15.57 -0.46 11.68
C PRO A 320 -14.90 -0.17 10.33
N ALA A 321 -14.15 -1.16 9.83
CA ALA A 321 -13.79 -1.22 8.42
C ALA A 321 -15.08 -1.28 7.59
N MET A 322 -15.17 -0.48 6.53
CA MET A 322 -16.32 -0.49 5.65
C MET A 322 -16.10 -1.51 4.53
N GLY A 323 -17.17 -2.20 4.15
CA GLY A 323 -17.18 -3.09 2.99
C GLY A 323 -16.98 -2.31 1.68
N ALA A 324 -17.34 -2.91 0.54
CA ALA A 324 -17.25 -2.22 -0.74
C ALA A 324 -18.15 -0.97 -0.75
N GLN A 325 -17.59 0.16 -1.22
CA GLN A 325 -18.26 1.44 -1.32
C GLN A 325 -18.02 2.07 -2.68
N SER A 326 -19.01 2.83 -3.15
CA SER A 326 -18.93 3.63 -4.37
C SER A 326 -19.43 5.02 -4.04
N VAL A 327 -18.61 6.03 -4.32
CA VAL A 327 -18.94 7.42 -4.00
C VAL A 327 -18.84 8.26 -5.26
N SER A 328 -19.86 9.05 -5.53
CA SER A 328 -19.86 9.98 -6.66
C SER A 328 -18.97 11.17 -6.33
N LEU A 329 -18.03 11.46 -7.23
CA LEU A 329 -17.19 12.64 -7.24
C LEU A 329 -17.81 13.64 -8.21
N PRO A 330 -18.26 14.83 -7.75
CA PRO A 330 -19.02 15.75 -8.60
C PRO A 330 -18.22 16.22 -9.81
N VAL A 331 -18.72 15.94 -11.02
CA VAL A 331 -18.17 16.49 -12.27
C VAL A 331 -18.50 17.98 -12.35
N THR A 332 -17.49 18.81 -12.59
CA THR A 332 -17.61 20.27 -12.65
C THR A 332 -17.52 20.82 -14.06
N SER A 333 -16.84 20.11 -14.96
CA SER A 333 -16.72 20.44 -16.38
C SER A 333 -16.41 19.18 -17.18
N THR A 334 -16.89 19.16 -18.42
CA THR A 334 -16.63 18.07 -19.36
C THR A 334 -15.85 18.63 -20.53
N THR A 335 -14.54 18.44 -20.51
CA THR A 335 -13.65 18.97 -21.56
C THR A 335 -13.65 18.00 -22.74
N ALA A 336 -14.53 18.25 -23.72
CA ALA A 336 -14.45 17.59 -25.03
C ALA A 336 -13.31 18.17 -25.89
N ASP A 337 -12.91 19.43 -25.65
CA ASP A 337 -11.91 20.14 -26.45
C ASP A 337 -10.94 20.93 -25.56
N ALA A 338 -9.78 20.33 -25.27
CA ALA A 338 -8.58 21.07 -24.88
C ALA A 338 -7.36 20.46 -25.59
N ALA A 339 -7.48 20.26 -26.90
CA ALA A 339 -6.32 20.29 -27.78
C ALA A 339 -6.04 21.77 -28.06
N GLY A 340 -5.12 22.40 -27.32
CA GLY A 340 -4.76 23.79 -27.59
C GLY A 340 -3.86 24.43 -26.54
N SER A 341 -2.57 24.54 -26.88
CA SER A 341 -1.59 25.49 -26.35
C SER A 341 -1.01 25.21 -24.96
N LEU A 342 -0.01 24.33 -24.92
CA LEU A 342 1.24 24.66 -24.23
C LEU A 342 2.34 24.67 -25.29
N ALA A 343 2.68 25.89 -25.74
CA ALA A 343 3.92 26.19 -26.45
C ALA A 343 5.03 26.43 -25.43
#